data_AF-A0A8U0SDC8-F1
#
_entry.id   AF-A0A8U0SDC8-F1
#
_cell.length_a   1.000
_cell.length_b   1.000
_cell.length_c   1.000
_cell.angle_alpha   90.00
_cell.angle_beta   90.00
_cell.angle_gamma   90.00
#
_symmetry.space_group_name_H-M   'P 1'
#
loop_
_entity.id
_entity.type
_entity.pdbx_description
1 polymer ?
#
loop_
_entity_poly.entity_id
_entity_poly.type
_entity_poly.pdbx_seq_one_letter_code
_entity_poly.pdbx_strand_id
1 'polypeptide(L)'
;MVRQLSAAGVPASRVVLVTPPPLCEAAWEQECLLQGCKLNRLNSVVGEYAGACVQVAQDCGVDVLDLWTLMQKDTQDFSSYLSDGLHLSPKGNEFLFSHLWPLIEKRVSCLPLLLPYWRDIAEARPERSLLGDGDH
;
A
#
# COMPACT_ATOMS: atom_id res chain seq x y z
N MET A 1 -10.06 10.76 7.21
CA MET A 1 -8.73 10.23 7.59
C MET A 1 -7.61 11.17 7.16
N VAL A 2 -7.51 11.55 5.87
CA VAL A 2 -6.41 12.41 5.37
C VAL A 2 -6.30 13.76 6.10
N ARG A 3 -7.44 14.43 6.33
CA ARG A 3 -7.47 15.69 7.10
C ARG A 3 -7.02 15.51 8.55
N GLN A 4 -7.32 14.37 9.18
CA GLN A 4 -6.84 14.06 10.52
C GLN A 4 -5.32 13.85 10.54
N LEU A 5 -4.75 13.16 9.55
CA LEU A 5 -3.30 13.01 9.39
C LEU A 5 -2.63 14.38 9.19
N SER A 6 -3.22 15.24 8.36
CA SER A 6 -2.74 16.61 8.18
C SER A 6 -2.80 17.42 9.47
N ALA A 7 -3.90 17.32 10.24
CA ALA A 7 -4.01 17.98 11.55
C ALA A 7 -3.00 17.45 12.58
N ALA A 8 -2.57 16.19 12.45
CA ALA A 8 -1.50 15.60 13.25
C ALA A 8 -0.08 15.94 12.74
N GLY A 9 0.06 16.81 11.74
CA GLY A 9 1.35 17.25 11.21
C GLY A 9 1.95 16.34 10.14
N VAL A 10 1.21 15.35 9.61
CA VAL A 10 1.66 14.53 8.49
C VAL A 10 1.43 15.31 7.19
N PRO A 11 2.49 15.71 6.46
CA PRO A 11 2.33 16.44 5.20
C PRO A 11 1.73 15.54 4.12
N ALA A 12 0.98 16.15 3.19
CA ALA A 12 0.37 15.44 2.06
C ALA A 12 1.39 14.61 1.25
N SER A 13 2.63 15.10 1.12
CA SER A 13 3.73 14.39 0.45
C SER A 13 4.11 13.06 1.12
N ARG A 14 3.70 12.80 2.37
CA ARG A 14 3.94 11.54 3.10
C ARG A 14 2.71 10.63 3.16
N VAL A 15 1.61 11.01 2.51
CA VAL A 15 0.39 10.21 2.44
C VAL A 15 0.24 9.65 1.03
N VAL A 16 0.00 8.35 0.94
CA VAL A 16 -0.42 7.65 -0.27
C VAL A 16 -1.69 6.89 0.08
N LEU A 17 -2.76 7.07 -0.70
CA LEU A 17 -3.94 6.23 -0.62
C LEU A 17 -3.78 5.03 -1.54
N VAL A 18 -4.24 3.87 -1.11
CA VAL A 18 -4.35 2.68 -1.96
C VAL A 18 -5.83 2.29 -1.98
N THR A 19 -6.43 2.24 -3.17
CA THR A 19 -7.83 1.80 -3.29
C THR A 19 -7.93 0.31 -2.94
N PRO A 20 -9.10 -0.20 -2.52
CA PRO A 20 -9.28 -1.65 -2.41
C PRO A 20 -8.99 -2.33 -3.77
N PRO A 21 -8.42 -3.56 -3.79
CA PRO A 21 -8.26 -4.35 -5.01
C PRO A 21 -9.62 -4.84 -5.53
N PRO A 22 -9.74 -5.31 -6.78
CA PRO A 22 -10.96 -5.94 -7.26
C PRO A 22 -11.28 -7.21 -6.47
N LEU A 23 -12.57 -7.57 -6.42
CA LEU A 23 -13.09 -8.76 -5.76
C LEU A 23 -13.52 -9.80 -6.80
N CYS A 24 -13.07 -11.04 -6.66
CA CYS A 24 -13.56 -12.14 -7.50
C CYS A 24 -14.77 -12.79 -6.82
N GLU A 25 -15.97 -12.42 -7.26
CA GLU A 25 -17.23 -12.88 -6.67
C GLU A 25 -17.38 -14.40 -6.70
N ALA A 26 -16.99 -15.05 -7.80
CA ALA A 26 -17.10 -16.50 -7.95
C ALA A 26 -16.25 -17.27 -6.91
N ALA A 27 -15.01 -16.82 -6.67
CA ALA A 27 -14.13 -17.42 -5.67
C ALA A 27 -14.59 -17.07 -4.24
N TRP A 28 -14.96 -15.81 -4.01
CA TRP A 28 -15.42 -15.35 -2.70
C TRP A 28 -16.76 -15.97 -2.28
N GLU A 29 -17.64 -16.28 -3.23
CA GLU A 29 -18.88 -16.99 -2.96
C GLU A 29 -18.62 -18.39 -2.38
N GLN A 30 -17.59 -19.09 -2.86
CA GLN A 30 -17.23 -20.40 -2.30
C GLN A 30 -16.82 -20.27 -0.83
N GLU A 31 -16.02 -19.26 -0.49
CA GLU A 31 -15.65 -18.98 0.90
C GLU A 31 -16.85 -18.60 1.76
N CYS A 32 -17.80 -17.80 1.22
CA CYS A 32 -19.05 -17.48 1.91
C CYS A 32 -19.86 -18.74 2.23
N LEU A 33 -20.01 -19.64 1.26
CA LEU A 33 -20.77 -20.88 1.41
C LEU A 33 -20.16 -21.80 2.47
N LEU A 34 -18.82 -21.90 2.54
CA LEU A 34 -18.12 -22.66 3.59
C LEU A 34 -18.42 -22.11 4.99
N GLN A 35 -18.68 -20.80 5.10
CA GLN A 35 -19.06 -20.13 6.35
C GLN A 35 -20.58 -20.10 6.57
N GLY A 36 -21.38 -20.76 5.72
CA GLY A 36 -22.84 -20.78 5.83
C GLY A 36 -23.51 -19.45 5.51
N CYS A 37 -22.84 -18.57 4.75
CA CYS A 37 -23.38 -17.29 4.32
C CYS A 37 -23.50 -17.20 2.79
N LYS A 38 -24.41 -16.36 2.31
CA LYS A 38 -24.51 -16.02 0.87
C LYS A 38 -23.45 -14.98 0.50
N LEU A 39 -23.18 -14.83 -0.80
CA LEU A 39 -22.32 -13.75 -1.32
C LEU A 39 -22.72 -12.40 -0.70
N ASN A 40 -21.74 -11.74 -0.08
CA ASN A 40 -21.96 -10.57 0.77
C ASN A 40 -21.13 -9.34 0.34
N ARG A 41 -20.38 -9.46 -0.76
CA ARG A 41 -19.58 -8.37 -1.35
C ARG A 41 -19.67 -8.47 -2.87
N LEU A 42 -19.65 -7.33 -3.53
CA LEU A 42 -19.72 -7.22 -4.98
C LEU A 42 -18.57 -6.36 -5.51
N ASN A 43 -17.97 -6.75 -6.63
CA ASN A 43 -16.87 -6.00 -7.23
C ASN A 43 -17.32 -4.61 -7.71
N SER A 44 -18.58 -4.47 -8.13
CA SER A 44 -19.16 -3.17 -8.50
C SER A 44 -19.17 -2.19 -7.34
N VAL A 45 -19.56 -2.64 -6.14
CA VAL A 45 -19.54 -1.84 -4.92
C VAL A 45 -18.11 -1.50 -4.52
N VAL A 46 -17.17 -2.45 -4.66
CA VAL A 46 -15.74 -2.15 -4.42
C VAL A 46 -15.24 -1.05 -5.37
N GLY A 47 -15.68 -1.06 -6.64
CA GLY A 47 -15.38 -0.01 -7.62
C GLY A 47 -15.91 1.37 -7.21
N GLU A 48 -17.12 1.45 -6.63
CA GLU A 48 -17.64 2.72 -6.09
C GLU A 48 -16.75 3.29 -4.98
N TYR A 49 -16.30 2.44 -4.06
CA TYR A 49 -15.37 2.85 -2.99
C TYR A 49 -13.98 3.19 -3.52
N ALA A 50 -13.48 2.47 -4.53
CA ALA A 50 -12.23 2.82 -5.20
C ALA A 50 -12.30 4.21 -5.84
N GLY A 51 -13.38 4.51 -6.56
CA GLY A 51 -13.64 5.83 -7.11
C GLY A 51 -13.71 6.92 -6.04
N ALA A 52 -14.41 6.66 -4.93
CA ALA A 52 -14.46 7.58 -3.80
C ALA A 52 -13.07 7.84 -3.18
N CYS A 53 -12.23 6.80 -3.04
CA CYS A 53 -10.85 6.93 -2.59
C CYS A 53 -10.01 7.81 -3.54
N VAL A 54 -10.15 7.62 -4.86
CA VAL A 54 -9.47 8.45 -5.87
C VAL A 54 -9.93 9.91 -5.76
N GLN A 55 -11.23 10.17 -5.62
CA GLN A 55 -11.74 11.53 -5.45
C GLN A 55 -11.19 12.20 -4.19
N VAL A 56 -11.17 11.48 -3.05
CA VAL A 56 -10.58 12.00 -1.80
C VAL A 56 -9.09 12.33 -1.96
N ALA A 57 -8.36 11.53 -2.73
CA ALA A 57 -6.95 11.78 -3.00
C ALA A 57 -6.75 13.11 -3.75
N GLN A 58 -7.54 13.33 -4.80
CA GLN A 58 -7.56 14.55 -5.59
C GLN A 58 -7.92 15.78 -4.74
N ASP A 59 -9.01 15.68 -3.98
CA ASP A 59 -9.50 16.78 -3.13
C ASP A 59 -8.50 17.18 -2.03
N CYS A 60 -7.69 16.23 -1.57
CA CYS A 60 -6.69 16.45 -0.52
C CYS A 60 -5.28 16.70 -1.06
N GLY A 61 -5.06 16.62 -2.37
CA GLY A 61 -3.74 16.75 -2.98
C GLY A 61 -2.73 15.69 -2.51
N VAL A 62 -3.18 14.46 -2.30
CA VAL A 62 -2.33 13.30 -1.95
C VAL A 62 -2.24 12.32 -3.11
N ASP A 63 -1.17 11.54 -3.18
CA ASP A 63 -1.03 10.49 -4.21
C ASP A 63 -2.00 9.35 -3.94
N VAL A 64 -2.47 8.70 -5.01
CA VAL A 64 -3.29 7.49 -4.94
C VAL A 64 -2.80 6.43 -5.89
N LEU A 65 -2.74 5.19 -5.39
CA LEU A 65 -2.60 3.99 -6.19
C LEU A 65 -4.00 3.37 -6.37
N ASP A 66 -4.56 3.55 -7.57
CA ASP A 66 -5.83 2.94 -7.98
C ASP A 66 -5.61 1.47 -8.34
N LEU A 67 -5.45 0.65 -7.30
CA LEU A 67 -5.23 -0.78 -7.41
C LEU A 67 -6.42 -1.51 -8.05
N TRP A 68 -7.65 -1.00 -7.84
CA TRP A 68 -8.85 -1.57 -8.42
C TRP A 68 -8.79 -1.52 -9.95
N THR A 69 -8.51 -0.35 -10.50
CA THR A 69 -8.39 -0.16 -11.95
C THR A 69 -7.15 -0.86 -12.50
N LEU A 70 -6.00 -0.74 -11.83
CA LEU A 70 -4.73 -1.29 -12.31
C LEU A 70 -4.77 -2.81 -12.49
N MET A 71 -5.37 -3.54 -11.56
CA MET A 71 -5.43 -5.01 -11.63
C MET A 71 -6.39 -5.53 -12.72
N GLN A 72 -7.31 -4.70 -13.19
CA GLN A 72 -8.33 -5.05 -14.20
C GLN A 72 -8.03 -4.49 -15.59
N LYS A 73 -6.91 -3.77 -15.75
CA LYS A 73 -6.52 -3.15 -17.02
C LYS A 73 -6.27 -4.22 -18.09
N ASP A 74 -6.52 -3.87 -19.35
CA ASP A 74 -6.18 -4.68 -20.53
C ASP A 74 -6.80 -6.10 -20.53
N THR A 75 -7.98 -6.27 -19.93
CA THR A 75 -8.69 -7.56 -19.81
C THR A 75 -7.89 -8.64 -19.10
N GLN A 76 -6.95 -8.24 -18.23
CA GLN A 76 -6.16 -9.17 -17.46
C GLN A 76 -7.02 -9.96 -16.48
N ASP A 77 -6.78 -11.27 -16.39
CA ASP A 77 -7.37 -12.10 -15.34
C ASP A 77 -6.75 -11.75 -13.98
N PHE A 78 -7.45 -10.88 -13.25
CA PHE A 78 -7.06 -10.44 -11.92
C PHE A 78 -7.25 -11.52 -10.86
N SER A 79 -7.99 -12.61 -11.13
CA SER A 79 -8.28 -13.65 -10.13
C SER A 79 -6.99 -14.29 -9.60
N SER A 80 -5.95 -14.42 -10.44
CA SER A 80 -4.63 -14.92 -10.04
C SER A 80 -3.91 -14.06 -8.99
N TYR A 81 -4.32 -12.80 -8.84
CA TYR A 81 -3.81 -11.91 -7.81
C TYR A 81 -4.52 -12.07 -6.46
N LEU A 82 -5.55 -12.91 -6.39
CA LEU A 82 -6.33 -13.14 -5.18
C LEU A 82 -6.19 -14.60 -4.75
N SER A 83 -6.13 -14.87 -3.44
CA SER A 83 -6.01 -16.24 -2.91
C SER A 83 -7.37 -16.93 -2.77
N ASP A 84 -8.39 -16.19 -2.36
CA ASP A 84 -9.74 -16.67 -2.03
C ASP A 84 -10.84 -15.79 -2.67
N GLY A 85 -10.44 -14.93 -3.62
CA GLY A 85 -11.30 -13.92 -4.22
C GLY A 85 -11.41 -12.60 -3.46
N LEU A 86 -10.77 -12.46 -2.30
CA LEU A 86 -10.71 -11.22 -1.51
C LEU A 86 -9.28 -10.83 -1.11
N HIS A 87 -8.54 -11.73 -0.46
CA HIS A 87 -7.17 -11.46 -0.01
C HIS A 87 -6.19 -11.57 -1.17
N LEU A 88 -5.12 -10.76 -1.14
CA LEU A 88 -4.06 -10.83 -2.16
C LEU A 88 -3.31 -12.16 -2.07
N SER A 89 -3.11 -12.81 -3.22
CA SER A 89 -2.17 -13.92 -3.38
C SER A 89 -0.72 -13.42 -3.30
N PRO A 90 0.30 -14.29 -3.25
CA PRO A 90 1.70 -13.87 -3.39
C PRO A 90 1.93 -13.02 -4.65
N LYS A 91 1.33 -13.42 -5.77
CA LYS A 91 1.39 -12.67 -7.04
C LYS A 91 0.71 -11.31 -6.92
N GLY A 92 -0.42 -11.23 -6.21
CA GLY A 92 -1.11 -9.96 -5.94
C GLY A 92 -0.32 -9.02 -5.05
N ASN A 93 0.37 -9.55 -4.03
CA ASN A 93 1.26 -8.77 -3.18
C ASN A 93 2.47 -8.23 -3.96
N GLU A 94 3.07 -9.04 -4.84
CA GLU A 94 4.15 -8.61 -5.72
C GLU A 94 3.70 -7.53 -6.71
N PHE A 95 2.49 -7.66 -7.26
CA PHE A 95 1.89 -6.65 -8.11
C PHE A 95 1.69 -5.33 -7.36
N LEU A 96 1.12 -5.36 -6.16
CA LEU A 96 0.98 -4.17 -5.30
C LEU A 96 2.36 -3.56 -5.01
N PHE A 97 3.34 -4.36 -4.61
CA PHE A 97 4.69 -3.90 -4.30
C PHE A 97 5.33 -3.19 -5.49
N SER A 98 5.30 -3.78 -6.68
CA SER A 98 5.96 -3.21 -7.87
C SER A 98 5.39 -1.85 -8.29
N HIS A 99 4.11 -1.57 -7.99
CA HIS A 99 3.49 -0.28 -8.28
C HIS A 99 3.57 0.72 -7.11
N LEU A 100 3.57 0.23 -5.87
CA LEU A 100 3.66 1.07 -4.67
C LEU A 100 5.10 1.52 -4.39
N TRP A 101 6.08 0.65 -4.64
CA TRP A 101 7.48 0.93 -4.31
C TRP A 101 8.05 2.19 -4.97
N PRO A 102 7.83 2.46 -6.27
CA PRO A 102 8.32 3.70 -6.90
C PRO A 102 7.80 4.97 -6.22
N LEU A 103 6.57 4.95 -5.70
CA LEU A 103 6.00 6.06 -4.94
C LEU A 103 6.73 6.23 -3.60
N ILE A 104 7.02 5.13 -2.90
CA ILE A 104 7.72 5.15 -1.62
C ILE A 104 9.18 5.56 -1.82
N GLU A 105 9.91 4.92 -2.74
CA GLU A 105 11.32 5.13 -3.02
C GLU A 105 11.64 6.61 -3.34
N LYS A 106 10.80 7.26 -4.15
CA LYS A 106 10.93 8.70 -4.44
C LYS A 106 10.93 9.58 -3.18
N ARG A 107 10.26 9.14 -2.11
CA ARG A 107 10.11 9.87 -0.85
C ARG A 107 11.18 9.55 0.18
N VAL A 108 11.75 8.34 0.12
CA VAL A 108 12.63 7.81 1.16
C VAL A 108 14.07 7.61 0.72
N SER A 109 14.37 7.64 -0.59
CA SER A 109 15.72 7.40 -1.12
C SER A 109 16.78 8.42 -0.66
N CYS A 110 16.36 9.63 -0.29
CA CYS A 110 17.24 10.66 0.26
C CYS A 110 17.42 10.55 1.78
N LEU A 111 16.70 9.65 2.47
CA LEU A 111 16.82 9.51 3.91
C LEU A 111 18.17 8.87 4.25
N PRO A 112 18.92 9.44 5.20
CA PRO A 112 20.16 8.83 5.65
C PRO A 112 19.85 7.54 6.40
N LEU A 113 20.81 6.61 6.40
CA LEU A 113 20.79 5.53 7.37
C LEU A 113 20.90 6.14 8.79
N LEU A 114 20.05 5.69 9.70
CA LEU A 114 20.05 6.16 11.09
C LEU A 114 21.36 5.81 11.82
N LEU A 115 22.00 4.72 11.41
CA LEU A 115 23.23 4.22 11.98
C LEU A 115 24.25 3.99 10.85
N PRO A 116 25.55 4.07 11.15
CA PRO A 116 26.59 3.75 10.19
C PRO A 116 26.44 2.31 9.69
N TYR A 117 26.99 2.04 8.51
CA TYR A 117 27.15 0.68 8.04
C TYR A 117 28.06 -0.10 9.00
N TRP A 118 27.76 -1.37 9.24
CA TRP A 118 28.44 -2.14 10.30
C TRP A 118 29.96 -2.21 10.14
N ARG A 119 30.48 -2.12 8.90
CA ARG A 119 31.93 -2.10 8.63
C ARG A 119 32.60 -0.78 9.01
N ASP A 120 31.82 0.28 9.18
CA ASP A 120 32.28 1.62 9.53
C ASP A 120 32.23 1.84 11.06
N ILE A 121 31.82 0.83 11.83
CA ILE A 121 31.82 0.86 13.29
C ILE A 121 33.21 0.52 13.81
N ALA A 122 33.81 1.42 14.60
CA ALA A 122 35.10 1.18 15.22
C ALA A 122 34.96 0.16 16.37
N GLU A 123 35.42 -1.08 16.16
CA GLU A 123 35.31 -2.18 17.14
C GLU A 123 35.87 -1.81 18.53
N ALA A 124 36.96 -1.04 18.57
CA ALA A 124 37.58 -0.64 19.82
C ALA A 124 36.73 0.34 20.66
N ARG A 125 35.84 1.12 20.01
CA ARG A 125 35.00 2.18 20.62
C ARG A 125 33.71 2.39 19.81
N PRO A 126 32.82 1.38 19.73
CA PRO A 126 31.66 1.41 18.85
C PRO A 126 30.70 2.54 19.18
N GLU A 127 30.62 2.96 20.45
CA GLU A 127 29.81 4.08 20.91
C GLU A 127 30.14 5.38 20.16
N ARG A 128 31.41 5.61 19.78
CA ARG A 128 31.79 6.81 19.03
C ARG A 128 31.27 6.80 17.60
N SER A 129 31.12 5.63 16.99
CA SER A 129 30.52 5.48 15.67
C SER A 129 28.99 5.60 15.70
N LEU A 130 28.36 5.40 16.86
CA LEU A 130 26.90 5.34 17.01
C LEU A 130 26.23 6.64 17.48
N LEU A 131 27.01 7.62 17.96
CA LEU A 131 26.46 8.84 18.58
C LEU A 131 25.98 9.92 17.58
N GLY A 132 26.27 9.78 16.29
CA GLY A 132 25.92 10.77 15.25
C GLY A 132 26.63 12.12 15.45
N ASP A 133 26.72 12.93 14.39
CA ASP A 133 27.33 14.27 14.46
C ASP A 133 26.35 15.31 15.05
N GLY A 134 25.73 15.06 16.20
CA GLY A 134 25.05 16.08 17.05
C GLY A 134 23.95 16.99 16.47
N ASP A 135 23.68 17.00 15.16
CA ASP A 135 22.78 17.92 14.47
C ASP A 135 21.46 17.23 14.16
N HIS A 136 20.63 17.05 15.19
CA HIS A 136 19.22 16.69 15.07
C HIS A 136 18.36 17.66 15.89
#